data_AF-A0A9W5RIF3-F1
#
_entry.id   AF-A0A9W5RIF3-F1
#
_cell.length_a   1.000
_cell.length_b   1.000
_cell.length_c   1.000
_cell.angle_alpha   90.00
_cell.angle_beta   90.00
_cell.angle_gamma   90.00
#
_symmetry.space_group_name_H-M   'P 1'
#
loop_
_entity.id
_entity.type
_entity.pdbx_description
1 polymer ?
#
loop_
_entity_poly.entity_id
_entity_poly.type
_entity_poly.pdbx_seq_one_letter_code
_entity_poly.pdbx_strand_id
1 'polypeptide(L)' 'MRTGWLSYGGSSYYLRYDNNQPVSGGPTGSMIYSQKARIGGVIYEFNARGEAHKALPGNIVPKAYKPLVEAA' A
#
# COMPACT_ATOMS: atom_id res chain seq x y z
N MET A 1 -6.32 -5.03 -20.55
CA MET A 1 -5.48 -4.11 -19.75
C MET A 1 -5.22 -4.78 -18.41
N ARG A 2 -3.98 -4.74 -17.87
CA ARG A 2 -3.66 -5.42 -16.60
C ARG A 2 -4.17 -4.59 -15.43
N THR A 3 -4.82 -5.22 -14.46
CA THR A 3 -5.36 -4.59 -13.24
C THR A 3 -4.99 -5.43 -12.01
N GLY A 4 -5.18 -4.86 -10.82
CA GLY A 4 -4.86 -5.51 -9.55
C GLY A 4 -3.41 -5.35 -9.11
N TRP A 5 -2.97 -6.23 -8.21
CA TRP A 5 -1.63 -6.22 -7.65
C TRP A 5 -0.57 -6.61 -8.69
N LEU A 6 0.52 -5.86 -8.70
CA LEU A 6 1.70 -6.10 -9.52
C LEU A 6 2.93 -6.10 -8.61
N SER A 7 3.67 -7.20 -8.60
CA SER A 7 4.98 -7.26 -7.96
C SER A 7 6.07 -7.04 -9.00
N TYR A 8 6.95 -6.07 -8.77
CA TYR A 8 8.04 -5.71 -9.67
C TYR A 8 9.22 -5.16 -8.88
N GLY A 9 10.43 -5.67 -9.14
CA GLY A 9 11.65 -5.19 -8.48
C GLY A 9 11.66 -5.30 -6.94
N GLY A 10 10.89 -6.23 -6.36
CA GLY A 10 10.73 -6.37 -4.90
C GLY A 10 9.67 -5.45 -4.28
N SER A 11 9.11 -4.53 -5.06
CA SER A 11 8.03 -3.63 -4.64
C SER A 11 6.67 -4.13 -5.12
N SER A 12 5.61 -3.74 -4.39
CA SER A 12 4.22 -4.00 -4.78
C SER A 12 3.57 -2.72 -5.28
N TYR A 13 2.86 -2.81 -6.39
CA TYR A 13 2.12 -1.73 -7.03
C TYR A 13 0.67 -2.17 -7.22
N TYR A 14 -0.24 -1.20 -7.33
CA TYR A 14 -1.65 -1.50 -7.63
C TYR A 14 -2.10 -0.79 -8.90
N LEU A 15 -2.56 -1.59 -9.87
CA LEU A 15 -3.17 -1.12 -11.11
C LEU A 15 -4.68 -1.10 -10.93
N ARG A 16 -5.30 0.04 -11.22
CA ARG A 16 -6.72 0.30 -10.94
C ARG A 16 -7.65 -0.62 -11.73
N TYR A 17 -8.74 -1.02 -11.08
CA TYR A 17 -9.95 -1.49 -11.78
C TYR A 17 -10.81 -0.28 -12.17
N ASP A 18 -11.71 -0.48 -13.13
CA ASP A 18 -12.66 0.50 -13.66
C ASP A 18 -13.56 1.14 -12.58
N ASN A 19 -13.90 0.36 -11.57
CA ASN A 19 -14.78 0.71 -10.45
C ASN A 19 -14.07 1.27 -9.21
N ASN A 20 -12.73 1.38 -9.21
CA ASN A 20 -11.96 2.08 -8.17
C ASN A 20 -11.73 3.54 -8.57
N GLN A 21 -12.79 4.36 -8.52
CA GLN A 21 -12.74 5.81 -8.71
C GLN A 21 -12.23 6.51 -7.44
N PRO A 22 -11.05 7.16 -7.46
CA PRO A 22 -10.88 8.40 -6.70
C PRO A 22 -10.41 9.57 -7.58
N VAL A 23 -10.73 10.78 -7.09
CA VAL A 23 -10.63 12.18 -7.60
C VAL A 23 -9.39 12.54 -8.45
N SER A 24 -8.35 11.71 -8.48
CA SER A 24 -7.19 11.87 -9.36
C SER A 24 -6.53 10.52 -9.66
N GLY A 25 -5.98 10.40 -10.86
CA GLY A 25 -5.35 9.18 -11.40
C GLY A 25 -6.21 8.60 -12.52
N GLY A 26 -5.59 8.42 -13.68
CA GLY A 26 -6.27 8.24 -14.97
C GLY A 26 -7.06 6.92 -15.16
N PRO A 27 -7.21 6.44 -16.41
CA PRO A 27 -8.12 5.36 -16.77
C PRO A 27 -7.78 4.03 -16.09
N THR A 28 -8.68 3.05 -16.19
CA THR A 28 -8.47 1.65 -15.79
C THR A 28 -7.06 1.15 -16.16
N GLY A 29 -6.41 0.41 -15.27
CA GLY A 29 -5.03 -0.05 -15.46
C GLY A 29 -3.96 0.99 -15.12
N SER A 30 -4.33 2.25 -14.84
CA SER A 30 -3.37 3.23 -14.30
C SER A 30 -2.90 2.84 -12.91
N MET A 31 -1.65 3.16 -12.59
CA MET A 31 -1.06 2.92 -11.28
C MET A 31 -1.57 3.93 -10.24
N ILE A 32 -1.81 3.48 -9.00
CA ILE A 32 -2.03 4.36 -7.85
C ILE A 32 -0.67 4.84 -7.30
N TYR A 33 -0.52 6.15 -7.06
CA TYR A 33 0.69 6.75 -6.47
C TYR A 33 0.32 8.01 -5.67
N SER A 34 1.23 8.44 -4.79
CA SER A 34 1.12 9.65 -3.94
C SER A 34 -0.18 9.80 -3.15
N GLN A 35 -0.79 8.69 -2.70
CA GLN A 35 -2.08 8.73 -2.00
C GLN A 35 -2.30 7.47 -1.16
N LYS A 36 -3.37 7.48 -0.36
CA LYS A 36 -3.87 6.30 0.37
C LYS A 36 -5.06 5.70 -0.35
N ALA A 37 -5.14 4.38 -0.41
CA ALA A 37 -6.28 3.67 -0.96
C ALA A 37 -6.66 2.45 -0.12
N ARG A 38 -7.95 2.16 -0.02
CA ARG A 38 -8.46 0.96 0.62
C ARG A 38 -8.67 -0.13 -0.43
N ILE A 39 -7.93 -1.24 -0.31
CA ILE A 39 -7.94 -2.37 -1.25
C ILE A 39 -8.16 -3.65 -0.46
N GLY A 40 -9.21 -4.40 -0.79
CA GLY A 40 -9.53 -5.65 -0.09
C GLY A 40 -9.67 -5.47 1.43
N GLY A 41 -10.22 -4.34 1.88
CA GLY A 41 -10.41 -4.02 3.30
C GLY A 41 -9.18 -3.41 4.01
N VAL A 42 -8.00 -3.45 3.41
CA VAL A 42 -6.74 -2.94 3.97
C VAL A 42 -6.42 -1.56 3.39
N ILE A 43 -5.95 -0.62 4.22
CA ILE A 43 -5.47 0.68 3.77
C ILE A 43 -3.99 0.56 3.40
N TYR A 44 -3.65 0.98 2.19
CA TYR A 44 -2.29 1.11 1.71
C TYR A 44 -1.96 2.57 1.47
N GLU A 45 -0.72 2.94 1.77
CA GLU A 45 -0.12 4.22 1.43
C GLU A 45 0.84 4.01 0.26
N PHE A 46 0.61 4.74 -0.82
CA PHE A 46 1.40 4.67 -2.04
C PHE A 46 2.33 5.88 -2.11
N ASN A 47 3.63 5.62 -2.25
CA ASN A 47 4.60 6.70 -2.38
C ASN A 47 4.56 7.35 -3.79
N ALA A 48 5.44 8.33 -4.04
CA ALA A 48 5.49 9.03 -5.33
C ALA A 48 5.82 8.14 -6.54
N ARG A 49 6.38 6.94 -6.31
CA ARG A 49 6.68 5.93 -7.32
C ARG A 49 5.56 4.88 -7.45
N GLY A 50 4.53 4.95 -6.63
CA GLY A 50 3.42 3.97 -6.60
C GLY A 50 3.71 2.70 -5.79
N GLU A 51 4.79 2.67 -5.01
CA GLU A 51 5.10 1.53 -4.16
C GLU A 51 4.15 1.52 -2.96
N ALA A 52 3.50 0.38 -2.73
CA ALA A 52 2.51 0.20 -1.70
C ALA A 52 3.16 -0.20 -0.37
N HIS A 53 2.87 0.59 0.66
CA HIS A 53 3.20 0.27 2.05
C HIS A 53 1.89 0.05 2.81
N LYS A 54 1.81 -1.04 3.57
CA LYS A 54 0.63 -1.30 4.41
C LYS A 54 0.59 -0.21 5.48
N ALA A 55 -0.47 0.60 5.47
CA ALA A 55 -0.69 1.57 6.52
C ALA A 55 -1.21 0.81 7.74
N LEU A 56 -0.47 0.84 8.85
CA LEU A 56 -1.02 0.38 10.12
C LEU A 56 -2.25 1.23 10.44
N PRO A 57 -3.32 0.64 11.02
CA PRO A 57 -4.39 1.43 11.62
C PRO A 57 -3.75 2.47 12.54
N GLY A 58 -4.15 3.74 12.47
CA GLY A 58 -3.52 4.83 13.22
C GLY A 58 -3.49 4.65 14.74
N ASN A 59 -4.21 3.65 15.26
CA ASN A 59 -4.29 3.31 16.67
C ASN A 59 -3.32 2.19 17.10
N ILE A 60 -2.55 1.61 16.17
CA ILE A 60 -1.52 0.61 16.50
C ILE A 60 -0.17 1.31 16.51
N VAL A 61 0.30 1.68 17.70
CA VAL A 61 1.69 2.06 17.91
C VAL A 61 2.53 0.80 17.71
N PRO A 62 3.50 0.77 16.77
CA PRO A 62 4.46 -0.32 16.71
C PRO A 62 5.21 -0.32 18.04
N LYS A 63 4.98 -1.32 18.89
CA LYS A 63 5.85 -1.54 20.03
C LYS A 63 7.23 -1.82 19.44
N ALA A 64 8.17 -0.90 19.66
CA ALA A 64 9.57 -1.15 19.37
C ALA A 64 9.91 -2.50 20.00
N TYR A 65 10.40 -3.43 19.18
CA TYR A 65 10.89 -4.72 19.66
C TYR A 65 12.02 -4.43 20.67
N LYS A 66 11.74 -4.65 21.96
CA LYS A 66 12.79 -4.78 22.97
C LYS A 66 13.20 -6.25 22.93
N PRO A 67 14.39 -6.62 22.43
CA PRO A 67 14.92 -7.93 22.74
C PRO A 67 15.00 -8.01 24.27
N LEU A 68 14.35 -9.01 24.84
CA LEU A 68 14.66 -9.46 26.19
C LEU A 68 16.09 -9.96 26.09
N VAL A 69 17.06 -9.15 26.50
CA VAL A 69 18.40 -9.64 26.79
C VAL A 69 18.21 -10.63 27.93
N GLU A 70 18.37 -11.91 27.60
CA GLU A 70 18.42 -12.99 28.59
C GLU A 70 19.53 -12.68 29.59
N ALA A 71 19.17 -12.89 30.86
CA ALA A 71 20.06 -12.74 31.99
C ALA A 71 21.31 -13.61 31.84
N ALA A 72 22.44 -13.07 32.28
CA ALA A 72 23.61 -13.83 32.72
C ALA A 72 23.89 -13.46 34.18
#